data_AF-A0A1Y6CJ07-F1
#
_entry.id   AF-A0A1Y6CJ07-F1
#
_cell.length_a   1.000
_cell.length_b   1.000
_cell.length_c   1.000
_cell.angle_alpha   90.00
_cell.angle_beta   90.00
_cell.angle_gamma   90.00
#
_symmetry.space_group_name_H-M   'P 1'
#
loop_
_entity.id
_entity.type
_entity.pdbx_description
1 polymer ?
#
loop_
_entity_poly.entity_id
_entity_poly.type
_entity_poly.pdbx_seq_one_letter_code
_entity_poly.pdbx_strand_id
1 'polypeptide(L)'
;MKFRFLIFFLLVGLSLSTTYLVNKNSTLKSEISGLRLQISDIRAKHSDTIINPPASTHTSIEKKASPQAVSDSVRQQKSTPADCYHPEQEDFVSEKEKQLSNIAIQQKYQLLLGSLNLSRDQHGKISSLLTEREDLLNMNYSGYFSDPLESEITVFERDQKLEELDKQVAYLLDEDSTKMYELLKDSGFEQYQVQEFDQALPSGEFLSEHQSKKLLLAKLNYKNEYESAINNASKLVEQGQQEEGFRAFEQAIDSYKNSYLNHARAELSESQYSHLEAYEEENFGDMLSSLTAPYEDRAFD
;
A
#
# COMPACT_ATOMS: atom_id res chain seq x y z
N MET A 1 -4.10 26.19 16.01
CA MET A 1 -5.20 25.60 15.22
C MET A 1 -4.89 25.42 13.73
N LYS A 2 -4.23 26.37 13.05
CA LYS A 2 -3.94 26.25 11.60
C LYS A 2 -2.93 25.16 11.20
N PHE A 3 -2.06 24.71 12.11
CA PHE A 3 -1.06 23.66 11.82
C PHE A 3 -1.63 22.22 11.84
N ARG A 4 -2.77 21.99 12.52
CA ARG A 4 -3.46 20.69 12.55
C ARG A 4 -4.22 20.42 11.26
N PHE A 5 -4.60 21.46 10.53
CA PHE A 5 -5.32 21.35 9.25
C PHE A 5 -4.42 20.91 8.08
N LEU A 6 -3.11 21.18 8.15
CA LEU A 6 -2.19 20.85 7.05
C LEU A 6 -1.78 19.37 7.06
N ILE A 7 -1.69 18.75 8.24
CA ILE A 7 -1.49 17.29 8.40
C ILE A 7 -2.77 16.54 8.01
N PHE A 8 -3.94 17.13 8.27
CA PHE A 8 -5.26 16.59 7.91
C PHE A 8 -5.47 16.47 6.39
N PHE A 9 -4.97 17.43 5.60
CA PHE A 9 -5.11 17.40 4.13
C PHE A 9 -4.13 16.44 3.42
N LEU A 10 -2.99 16.09 4.04
CA LEU A 10 -2.04 15.12 3.48
C LEU A 10 -2.53 13.67 3.64
N LEU A 11 -3.34 13.37 4.66
CA LEU A 11 -3.91 12.04 4.93
C LEU A 11 -5.16 11.75 4.09
N VAL A 12 -6.02 12.74 3.84
CA VAL A 12 -7.28 12.57 3.08
C VAL A 12 -7.05 12.38 1.57
N GLY A 13 -5.94 12.87 1.02
CA GLY A 13 -5.58 12.65 -0.39
C GLY A 13 -5.05 11.23 -0.70
N LEU A 14 -4.67 10.46 0.32
CA LEU A 14 -4.10 9.12 0.15
C LEU A 14 -5.15 8.00 0.15
N SER A 15 -6.28 8.16 0.85
CA SER A 15 -7.25 7.06 1.05
C SER A 15 -8.01 6.67 -0.21
N LEU A 16 -8.53 7.64 -0.99
CA LEU A 16 -9.18 7.38 -2.29
C LEU A 16 -8.20 6.84 -3.35
N SER A 17 -6.89 7.07 -3.17
CA SER A 17 -5.86 6.52 -4.04
C SER A 17 -5.55 5.06 -3.71
N THR A 18 -5.62 4.65 -2.43
CA THR A 18 -5.18 3.31 -2.02
C THR A 18 -6.04 2.15 -2.52
N THR A 19 -7.37 2.26 -2.53
CA THR A 19 -8.25 1.21 -3.09
C THR A 19 -8.11 1.11 -4.61
N TYR A 20 -8.04 2.25 -5.30
CA TYR A 20 -7.74 2.31 -6.74
C TYR A 20 -6.34 1.75 -7.06
N LEU A 21 -5.33 2.05 -6.23
CA LEU A 21 -3.96 1.56 -6.39
C LEU A 21 -3.84 0.07 -6.08
N VAL A 22 -4.49 -0.45 -5.05
CA VAL A 22 -4.45 -1.89 -4.70
C VAL A 22 -5.08 -2.73 -5.82
N ASN A 23 -6.20 -2.27 -6.39
CA ASN A 23 -6.87 -2.98 -7.48
C ASN A 23 -6.13 -2.84 -8.83
N LYS A 24 -5.49 -1.69 -9.08
CA LYS A 24 -4.52 -1.58 -10.18
C LYS A 24 -3.29 -2.45 -9.96
N ASN A 25 -2.82 -2.60 -8.73
CA ASN A 25 -1.62 -3.38 -8.40
C ASN A 25 -1.87 -4.88 -8.58
N SER A 26 -3.05 -5.40 -8.24
CA SER A 26 -3.42 -6.79 -8.53
C SER A 26 -3.54 -7.06 -10.04
N THR A 27 -4.18 -6.14 -10.78
CA THR A 27 -4.31 -6.21 -12.25
C THR A 27 -2.94 -6.15 -12.94
N LEU A 28 -2.08 -5.22 -12.52
CA LEU A 28 -0.70 -5.10 -13.00
C LEU A 28 0.14 -6.34 -12.64
N LYS A 29 -0.01 -6.91 -11.43
CA LYS A 29 0.66 -8.17 -11.04
C LYS A 29 0.25 -9.35 -11.94
N SER A 30 -1.01 -9.39 -12.37
CA SER A 30 -1.52 -10.39 -13.32
C SER A 30 -0.93 -10.19 -14.73
N GLU A 31 -0.96 -8.94 -15.24
CA GLU A 31 -0.36 -8.59 -16.54
C GLU A 31 1.16 -8.85 -16.59
N ILE A 32 1.88 -8.51 -15.52
CA ILE A 32 3.33 -8.78 -15.36
C ILE A 32 3.61 -10.28 -15.35
N SER A 33 2.77 -11.07 -14.70
CA SER A 33 2.92 -12.54 -14.71
C SER A 33 2.70 -13.11 -16.11
N GLY A 34 1.75 -12.55 -16.87
CA GLY A 34 1.54 -12.86 -18.30
C GLY A 34 2.72 -12.48 -19.19
N LEU A 35 3.27 -11.27 -19.02
CA LEU A 35 4.44 -10.80 -19.77
C LEU A 35 5.70 -11.61 -19.45
N ARG A 36 5.90 -12.02 -18.19
CA ARG A 36 6.99 -12.92 -17.78
C ARG A 36 6.91 -14.28 -18.49
N LEU A 37 5.71 -14.83 -18.65
CA LEU A 37 5.50 -16.07 -19.41
C LEU A 37 5.84 -15.87 -20.90
N GLN A 38 5.44 -14.74 -21.50
CA GLN A 38 5.77 -14.44 -22.89
C GLN A 38 7.27 -14.24 -23.12
N ILE A 39 7.97 -13.51 -22.24
CA ILE A 39 9.43 -13.32 -22.33
C ILE A 39 10.17 -14.65 -22.17
N SER A 40 9.70 -15.53 -21.28
CA SER A 40 10.24 -16.88 -21.11
C SER A 40 10.07 -17.72 -22.39
N ASP A 41 8.88 -17.68 -23.00
CA ASP A 41 8.57 -18.41 -24.24
C ASP A 41 9.38 -17.87 -25.45
N ILE A 42 9.53 -16.54 -25.56
CA ILE A 42 10.38 -15.91 -26.59
C ILE A 42 11.85 -16.30 -26.38
N ARG A 43 12.34 -16.31 -25.13
CA ARG A 43 13.71 -16.72 -24.82
C ARG A 43 13.95 -18.20 -25.12
N ALA A 44 12.98 -19.08 -24.86
CA ALA A 44 13.05 -20.48 -25.26
C ALA A 44 13.13 -20.63 -26.78
N LYS A 45 12.25 -19.96 -27.52
CA LYS A 45 12.25 -19.95 -29.01
C LYS A 45 13.54 -19.39 -29.62
N HIS A 46 14.11 -18.34 -29.04
CA HIS A 46 15.38 -17.77 -29.49
C HIS A 46 16.60 -18.63 -29.11
N SER A 47 16.55 -19.34 -27.98
CA SER A 47 17.62 -20.26 -27.57
C SER A 47 17.74 -21.44 -28.54
N ASP A 48 16.63 -21.91 -29.10
CA ASP A 48 16.63 -22.93 -30.16
C ASP A 48 17.16 -22.40 -31.51
N THR A 49 17.02 -21.10 -31.75
CA THR A 49 17.49 -20.46 -33.00
C THR A 49 18.99 -20.17 -32.99
N ILE A 50 19.60 -19.96 -31.81
CA ILE A 50 21.05 -19.68 -31.67
C ILE A 50 21.90 -20.95 -31.78
N ILE A 51 21.32 -22.13 -31.56
CA ILE A 51 22.03 -23.41 -31.65
C ILE A 51 22.16 -23.91 -33.11
N ASN A 52 21.44 -23.32 -34.08
CA ASN A 52 21.60 -23.61 -35.51
C ASN A 52 21.46 -22.35 -36.38
N PRO A 53 22.54 -21.57 -36.60
CA PRO A 53 22.50 -20.44 -37.52
C PRO A 53 22.46 -20.92 -38.99
N PRO A 54 21.49 -20.50 -39.82
CA PRO A 54 21.59 -20.62 -41.27
C PRO A 54 22.65 -19.64 -41.82
N ALA A 55 23.36 -20.11 -42.84
CA ALA A 55 24.57 -19.53 -43.40
C ALA A 55 24.45 -18.07 -43.86
N SER A 56 25.56 -17.36 -43.63
CA SER A 56 25.91 -15.98 -43.91
C SER A 56 25.55 -15.44 -45.30
N THR A 57 25.31 -14.14 -45.39
CA THR A 57 25.79 -13.31 -46.50
C THR A 57 26.20 -11.92 -46.03
N HIS A 58 27.40 -11.53 -46.49
CA HIS A 58 28.11 -10.28 -46.22
C HIS A 58 27.48 -9.06 -46.90
N THR A 59 27.58 -7.89 -46.26
CA THR A 59 27.93 -6.65 -46.98
C THR A 59 28.57 -5.59 -46.06
N SER A 60 29.76 -5.16 -46.47
CA SER A 60 30.55 -4.05 -45.93
C SER A 60 30.24 -2.74 -46.66
N ILE A 61 30.16 -1.60 -45.96
CA ILE A 61 30.41 -0.22 -46.47
C ILE A 61 30.87 0.60 -45.23
N GLU A 62 32.12 1.04 -45.04
CA GLU A 62 32.98 2.04 -45.72
C GLU A 62 32.79 3.52 -45.29
N LYS A 63 33.50 3.89 -44.21
CA LYS A 63 34.48 5.01 -44.00
C LYS A 63 34.36 6.39 -44.73
N LYS A 64 34.42 7.47 -43.92
CA LYS A 64 35.16 8.79 -44.05
C LYS A 64 34.26 9.97 -43.61
N ALA A 65 34.69 11.12 -43.10
CA ALA A 65 35.93 11.66 -42.53
C ALA A 65 35.57 13.03 -41.87
N SER A 66 36.26 13.40 -40.79
CA SER A 66 36.34 14.76 -40.19
C SER A 66 37.32 15.66 -41.00
N PRO A 67 37.49 17.00 -40.81
CA PRO A 67 37.72 17.66 -39.50
C PRO A 67 37.41 19.20 -39.30
N GLN A 68 37.53 19.64 -38.03
CA GLN A 68 38.04 20.94 -37.48
C GLN A 68 37.37 22.28 -37.88
N ALA A 69 37.35 23.38 -37.13
CA ALA A 69 37.70 23.85 -35.78
C ALA A 69 37.09 25.29 -35.68
N VAL A 70 36.81 25.92 -34.54
CA VAL A 70 37.70 26.86 -33.79
C VAL A 70 36.79 27.68 -32.83
N SER A 71 37.29 27.87 -31.59
CA SER A 71 37.20 28.96 -30.58
C SER A 71 35.96 29.90 -30.53
N ASP A 72 35.49 30.43 -29.39
CA ASP A 72 36.26 31.15 -28.37
C ASP A 72 35.49 31.33 -27.04
N SER A 73 36.29 31.63 -26.01
CA SER A 73 35.96 31.90 -24.61
C SER A 73 35.00 33.06 -24.36
N VAL A 74 34.08 32.92 -23.39
CA VAL A 74 33.75 34.01 -22.45
C VAL A 74 33.58 33.46 -21.03
N ARG A 75 34.54 33.86 -20.20
CA ARG A 75 34.61 33.72 -18.75
C ARG A 75 33.71 34.79 -18.12
N GLN A 76 32.68 34.39 -17.39
CA GLN A 76 32.03 35.27 -16.40
C GLN A 76 32.01 34.57 -15.04
N GLN A 77 32.94 35.01 -14.20
CA GLN A 77 32.89 34.83 -12.75
C GLN A 77 31.65 35.56 -12.23
N LYS A 78 30.69 34.81 -11.69
CA LYS A 78 29.69 35.35 -10.76
C LYS A 78 29.94 34.69 -9.42
N SER A 79 30.48 35.49 -8.51
CA SER A 79 30.73 35.17 -7.10
C SER A 79 29.43 34.72 -6.42
N THR A 80 29.39 33.47 -6.00
CA THR A 80 28.47 32.96 -4.97
C THR A 80 28.83 33.60 -3.63
N PRO A 81 27.86 34.10 -2.84
CA PRO A 81 28.08 34.34 -1.43
C PRO A 81 28.35 33.00 -0.75
N ALA A 82 29.39 32.95 0.08
CA ALA A 82 29.62 31.83 0.97
C ALA A 82 28.51 31.79 2.02
N ASP A 83 27.47 30.99 1.76
CA ASP A 83 26.54 30.57 2.81
C ASP A 83 27.27 29.61 3.74
N CYS A 84 27.38 30.01 5.00
CA CYS A 84 27.83 29.17 6.09
C CYS A 84 26.86 27.99 6.24
N TYR A 85 27.22 26.83 5.69
CA TYR A 85 26.61 25.56 6.06
C TYR A 85 26.95 25.27 7.52
N HIS A 86 25.93 25.30 8.40
CA HIS A 86 26.02 24.83 9.78
C HIS A 86 25.49 23.38 9.83
N PRO A 87 26.35 22.34 9.90
CA PRO A 87 25.94 20.94 9.90
C PRO A 87 25.16 20.50 11.17
N GLU A 88 25.00 21.36 12.16
CA GLU A 88 24.34 21.05 13.44
C GLU A 88 22.80 21.13 13.38
N GLN A 89 22.22 21.69 12.31
CA GLN A 89 20.75 21.79 12.17
C GLN A 89 20.10 20.55 11.54
N GLU A 90 20.81 19.77 10.74
CA GLU A 90 20.28 18.54 10.12
C GLU A 90 20.09 17.42 11.16
N ASP A 91 20.98 17.33 12.15
CA ASP A 91 20.96 16.29 13.19
C ASP A 91 19.74 16.44 14.13
N PHE A 92 19.34 17.68 14.44
CA PHE A 92 18.18 17.96 15.29
C PHE A 92 16.84 17.70 14.58
N VAL A 93 16.75 17.99 13.28
CA VAL A 93 15.55 17.71 12.49
C VAL A 93 15.38 16.21 12.30
N SER A 94 16.46 15.49 12.00
CA SER A 94 16.45 14.03 11.85
C SER A 94 16.04 13.31 13.15
N GLU A 95 16.56 13.73 14.30
CA GLU A 95 16.20 13.13 15.59
C GLU A 95 14.72 13.36 15.95
N LYS A 96 14.19 14.55 15.64
CA LYS A 96 12.77 14.86 15.89
C LYS A 96 11.84 14.08 14.97
N GLU A 97 12.19 13.92 13.70
CA GLU A 97 11.43 13.10 12.74
C GLU A 97 11.40 11.64 13.19
N LYS A 98 12.53 11.11 13.64
CA LYS A 98 12.64 9.76 14.20
C LYS A 98 11.77 9.58 15.45
N GLN A 99 11.71 10.58 16.34
CA GLN A 99 10.84 10.55 17.52
C GLN A 99 9.36 10.54 17.14
N LEU A 100 8.95 11.35 16.16
CA LEU A 100 7.57 11.39 15.68
C LEU A 100 7.17 10.08 14.99
N SER A 101 8.05 9.51 14.17
CA SER A 101 7.84 8.19 13.54
C SER A 101 7.61 7.12 14.61
N ASN A 102 8.49 7.06 15.63
CA ASN A 102 8.33 6.11 16.73
C ASN A 102 7.01 6.26 17.47
N ILE A 103 6.54 7.48 17.71
CA ILE A 103 5.23 7.72 18.36
C ILE A 103 4.10 7.20 17.46
N ALA A 104 4.14 7.48 16.17
CA ALA A 104 3.12 7.02 15.22
C ALA A 104 3.07 5.48 15.13
N ILE A 105 4.23 4.83 15.10
CA ILE A 105 4.34 3.36 15.10
C ILE A 105 3.79 2.77 16.39
N GLN A 106 4.13 3.36 17.54
CA GLN A 106 3.60 2.92 18.84
C GLN A 106 2.09 3.04 18.91
N GLN A 107 1.50 4.09 18.34
CA GLN A 107 0.06 4.26 18.24
C GLN A 107 -0.56 3.21 17.31
N LYS A 108 -0.02 3.04 16.10
CA LYS A 108 -0.51 2.06 15.10
C LYS A 108 -0.52 0.63 15.65
N TYR A 109 0.53 0.25 16.37
CA TYR A 109 0.71 -1.09 16.91
C TYR A 109 0.38 -1.20 18.39
N GLN A 110 -0.29 -0.22 18.99
CA GLN A 110 -0.59 -0.20 20.43
C GLN A 110 -1.35 -1.46 20.87
N LEU A 111 -2.31 -1.92 20.06
CA LEU A 111 -3.09 -3.12 20.34
C LEU A 111 -2.24 -4.39 20.36
N LEU A 112 -1.29 -4.51 19.43
CA LEU A 112 -0.35 -5.61 19.39
C LEU A 112 0.57 -5.51 20.60
N LEU A 113 1.34 -4.41 20.69
CA LEU A 113 2.39 -4.21 21.68
C LEU A 113 1.87 -4.25 23.12
N GLY A 114 0.65 -3.77 23.38
CA GLY A 114 0.02 -3.83 24.70
C GLY A 114 -0.42 -5.22 25.14
N SER A 115 -0.47 -6.19 24.22
CA SER A 115 -0.86 -7.57 24.51
C SER A 115 0.32 -8.55 24.62
N LEU A 116 1.52 -8.12 24.22
CA LEU A 116 2.72 -8.96 24.19
C LEU A 116 3.30 -9.11 25.60
N ASN A 117 3.51 -10.37 26.01
CA ASN A 117 4.27 -10.71 27.22
C ASN A 117 5.73 -11.03 26.85
N LEU A 118 6.46 -10.04 26.33
CA LEU A 118 7.83 -10.22 25.85
C LEU A 118 8.86 -9.60 26.78
N SER A 119 10.10 -10.12 26.73
CA SER A 119 11.23 -9.46 27.38
C SER A 119 11.47 -8.07 26.78
N ARG A 120 12.09 -7.17 27.55
CA ARG A 120 12.42 -5.80 27.10
C ARG A 120 13.21 -5.80 25.78
N ASP A 121 14.14 -6.74 25.62
CA ASP A 121 14.98 -6.87 24.44
C ASP A 121 14.17 -7.33 23.22
N GLN A 122 13.25 -8.28 23.39
CA GLN A 122 12.34 -8.72 22.33
C GLN A 122 11.38 -7.61 21.92
N HIS A 123 10.84 -6.86 22.89
CA HIS A 123 10.02 -5.68 22.62
C HIS A 123 10.77 -4.65 21.79
N GLY A 124 12.02 -4.32 22.18
CA GLY A 124 12.87 -3.39 21.43
C GLY A 124 13.14 -3.87 20.01
N LYS A 125 13.37 -5.18 19.83
CA LYS A 125 13.59 -5.77 18.50
C LYS A 125 12.35 -5.69 17.61
N ILE A 126 11.16 -6.04 18.14
CA ILE A 126 9.91 -5.92 17.39
C ILE A 126 9.64 -4.47 17.02
N SER A 127 9.75 -3.53 17.97
CA SER A 127 9.55 -2.11 17.66
C SER A 127 10.51 -1.61 16.58
N SER A 128 11.78 -2.05 16.59
CA SER A 128 12.74 -1.73 15.53
C SER A 128 12.31 -2.29 14.16
N LEU A 129 11.87 -3.54 14.10
CA LEU A 129 11.39 -4.17 12.86
C LEU A 129 10.14 -3.48 12.30
N LEU A 130 9.19 -3.13 13.16
CA LEU A 130 7.98 -2.38 12.79
C LEU A 130 8.33 -0.98 12.28
N THR A 131 9.34 -0.34 12.88
CA THR A 131 9.84 0.96 12.40
C THR A 131 10.42 0.86 11.00
N GLU A 132 11.31 -0.12 10.78
CA GLU A 132 11.91 -0.35 9.47
C GLU A 132 10.84 -0.66 8.41
N ARG A 133 9.81 -1.42 8.78
CA ARG A 133 8.67 -1.72 7.90
C ARG A 133 7.92 -0.46 7.48
N GLU A 134 7.56 0.40 8.43
CA GLU A 134 6.83 1.64 8.12
C GLU A 134 7.69 2.64 7.36
N ASP A 135 8.99 2.75 7.67
CA ASP A 135 9.92 3.58 6.91
C ASP A 135 9.97 3.10 5.45
N LEU A 136 10.06 1.78 5.24
CA LEU A 136 10.10 1.17 3.90
C LEU A 136 8.80 1.38 3.11
N LEU A 137 7.64 1.38 3.77
CA LEU A 137 6.33 1.71 3.17
C LEU A 137 6.22 3.17 2.77
N ASN A 138 6.82 4.08 3.56
CA ASN A 138 6.76 5.52 3.35
C ASN A 138 7.85 6.07 2.40
N MET A 139 8.77 5.22 1.95
CA MET A 139 9.76 5.62 0.96
C MET A 139 9.10 5.95 -0.39
N ASN A 140 9.48 7.11 -0.95
CA ASN A 140 9.03 7.54 -2.27
C ASN A 140 9.89 6.88 -3.36
N TYR A 141 9.32 5.92 -4.09
CA TYR A 141 10.07 5.14 -5.10
C TYR A 141 9.86 5.60 -6.55
N SER A 142 9.01 6.61 -6.78
CA SER A 142 8.69 7.09 -8.13
C SER A 142 8.74 8.61 -8.16
N GLY A 143 9.68 9.15 -8.92
CA GLY A 143 9.75 10.56 -9.28
C GLY A 143 9.24 10.78 -10.70
N TYR A 144 8.96 12.04 -11.06
CA TYR A 144 8.46 12.44 -12.38
C TYR A 144 9.37 12.04 -13.57
N PHE A 145 10.60 11.60 -13.29
CA PHE A 145 11.61 11.20 -14.27
C PHE A 145 12.09 9.75 -14.11
N SER A 146 11.44 8.93 -13.29
CA SER A 146 11.82 7.52 -13.11
C SER A 146 11.42 6.69 -14.33
N ASP A 147 12.33 5.84 -14.81
CA ASP A 147 12.03 4.84 -15.84
C ASP A 147 10.96 3.86 -15.28
N PRO A 148 9.86 3.58 -16.01
CA PRO A 148 8.85 2.60 -15.59
C PRO A 148 9.45 1.26 -15.14
N LEU A 149 10.48 0.77 -15.85
CA LEU A 149 11.12 -0.51 -15.50
C LEU A 149 11.90 -0.43 -14.18
N GLU A 150 12.57 0.70 -13.93
CA GLU A 150 13.30 0.94 -12.67
C GLU A 150 12.34 1.07 -11.48
N SER A 151 11.20 1.73 -11.70
CA SER A 151 10.13 1.81 -10.70
C SER A 151 9.58 0.43 -10.35
N GLU A 152 9.39 -0.45 -11.33
CA GLU A 152 8.91 -1.83 -11.10
C GLU A 152 9.91 -2.67 -10.30
N ILE A 153 11.19 -2.62 -10.67
CA ILE A 153 12.26 -3.33 -9.94
C ILE A 153 12.30 -2.86 -8.49
N THR A 154 12.22 -1.55 -8.28
CA THR A 154 12.26 -0.96 -6.94
C THR A 154 11.06 -1.39 -6.09
N VAL A 155 9.85 -1.41 -6.67
CA VAL A 155 8.65 -1.92 -5.99
C VAL A 155 8.80 -3.40 -5.64
N PHE A 156 9.35 -4.20 -6.55
CA PHE A 156 9.59 -5.63 -6.29
C PHE A 156 10.59 -5.85 -5.14
N GLU A 157 11.71 -5.13 -5.12
CA GLU A 157 12.70 -5.22 -4.03
C GLU A 157 12.11 -4.77 -2.68
N ARG A 158 11.29 -3.71 -2.69
CA ARG A 158 10.55 -3.26 -1.51
C ARG A 158 9.63 -4.36 -0.98
N ASP A 159 8.81 -4.97 -1.85
CA ASP A 159 7.87 -6.01 -1.45
C ASP A 159 8.60 -7.23 -0.86
N GLN A 160 9.76 -7.61 -1.42
CA GLN A 160 10.61 -8.67 -0.85
C GLN A 160 11.13 -8.34 0.55
N LYS A 161 11.60 -7.09 0.75
CA LYS A 161 12.08 -6.64 2.06
C LYS A 161 10.95 -6.58 3.10
N LEU A 162 9.75 -6.14 2.70
CA LEU A 162 8.57 -6.16 3.57
C LEU A 162 8.23 -7.58 4.01
N GLU A 163 8.24 -8.54 3.08
CA GLU A 163 7.97 -9.95 3.40
C GLU A 163 9.00 -10.53 4.38
N GLU A 164 10.28 -10.17 4.22
CA GLU A 164 11.35 -10.58 5.12
C GLU A 164 11.19 -9.98 6.52
N LEU A 165 10.85 -8.69 6.61
CA LEU A 165 10.55 -8.04 7.90
C LEU A 165 9.35 -8.68 8.58
N ASP A 166 8.27 -8.95 7.84
CA ASP A 166 7.08 -9.61 8.35
C ASP A 166 7.41 -11.01 8.92
N LYS A 167 8.24 -11.79 8.23
CA LYS A 167 8.72 -13.10 8.74
C LYS A 167 9.53 -12.97 10.02
N GLN A 168 10.40 -11.96 10.11
CA GLN A 168 11.19 -11.73 11.32
C GLN A 168 10.32 -11.30 12.50
N VAL A 169 9.28 -10.50 12.27
CA VAL A 169 8.30 -10.14 13.30
C VAL A 169 7.55 -11.40 13.75
N ALA A 170 6.98 -12.16 12.82
CA ALA A 170 6.23 -13.38 13.13
C ALA A 170 7.06 -14.40 13.92
N TYR A 171 8.36 -14.54 13.63
CA TYR A 171 9.26 -15.43 14.37
C TYR A 171 9.44 -15.06 15.85
N LEU A 172 9.25 -13.78 16.20
CA LEU A 172 9.37 -13.29 17.57
C LEU A 172 8.06 -13.33 18.37
N LEU A 173 6.96 -13.67 17.68
CA LEU A 173 5.61 -13.69 18.23
C LEU A 173 5.14 -15.13 18.46
N ASP A 174 4.22 -15.31 19.40
CA ASP A 174 3.43 -16.55 19.48
C ASP A 174 2.34 -16.58 18.39
N GLU A 175 1.62 -17.69 18.27
CA GLU A 175 0.63 -17.89 17.20
C GLU A 175 -0.50 -16.86 17.24
N ASP A 176 -1.02 -16.54 18.42
CA ASP A 176 -2.13 -15.60 18.58
C ASP A 176 -1.69 -14.16 18.30
N SER A 177 -0.49 -13.79 18.77
CA SER A 177 0.12 -12.49 18.50
C SER A 177 0.49 -12.34 17.03
N THR A 178 0.88 -13.43 16.35
CA THR A 178 1.14 -13.44 14.90
C THR A 178 -0.14 -13.17 14.12
N LYS A 179 -1.26 -13.82 14.48
CA LYS A 179 -2.57 -13.54 13.86
C LYS A 179 -2.99 -12.09 14.05
N MET A 180 -2.79 -11.55 15.26
CA MET A 180 -3.04 -10.14 15.57
C MET A 180 -2.16 -9.20 14.74
N TYR A 181 -0.88 -9.53 14.59
CA TYR A 181 0.05 -8.78 13.75
C TYR A 181 -0.40 -8.74 12.30
N GLU A 182 -0.75 -9.90 11.74
CA GLU A 182 -1.22 -10.02 10.34
C GLU A 182 -2.48 -9.18 10.08
N LEU A 183 -3.40 -9.09 11.06
CA LEU A 183 -4.55 -8.19 10.98
C LEU A 183 -4.14 -6.72 11.03
N LEU A 184 -3.20 -6.35 11.89
CA LEU A 184 -2.90 -4.96 12.20
C LEU A 184 -1.87 -4.31 11.27
N LYS A 185 -0.98 -5.08 10.64
CA LYS A 185 0.17 -4.52 9.90
C LYS A 185 -0.23 -3.56 8.77
N ASP A 186 -1.37 -3.81 8.14
CA ASP A 186 -1.91 -2.99 7.04
C ASP A 186 -3.22 -2.27 7.44
N SER A 187 -3.52 -2.18 8.74
CA SER A 187 -4.79 -1.66 9.28
C SER A 187 -4.88 -0.13 9.43
N GLY A 188 -3.92 0.61 8.89
CA GLY A 188 -3.82 2.06 9.14
C GLY A 188 -5.06 2.84 8.70
N PHE A 189 -5.69 2.42 7.59
CA PHE A 189 -6.92 3.02 7.11
C PHE A 189 -8.12 2.69 7.99
N GLU A 190 -8.27 1.44 8.43
CA GLU A 190 -9.36 1.00 9.30
C GLU A 190 -9.26 1.65 10.69
N GLN A 191 -8.05 1.80 11.22
CA GLN A 191 -7.80 2.55 12.45
C GLN A 191 -8.29 3.99 12.33
N TYR A 192 -7.97 4.65 11.21
CA TYR A 192 -8.46 5.99 10.91
C TYR A 192 -9.99 6.02 10.80
N GLN A 193 -10.62 5.08 10.10
CA GLN A 193 -12.08 5.03 9.98
C GLN A 193 -12.78 4.88 11.33
N VAL A 194 -12.27 4.02 12.22
CA VAL A 194 -12.82 3.88 13.58
C VAL A 194 -12.65 5.17 14.38
N GLN A 195 -11.51 5.85 14.23
CA GLN A 195 -11.26 7.12 14.91
C GLN A 195 -12.13 8.26 14.36
N GLU A 196 -12.36 8.33 13.05
CA GLU A 196 -13.24 9.32 12.44
C GLU A 196 -14.70 9.07 12.83
N PHE A 197 -15.12 7.80 12.86
CA PHE A 197 -16.43 7.43 13.36
C PHE A 197 -16.63 7.88 14.81
N ASP A 198 -15.65 7.62 15.70
CA ASP A 198 -15.70 8.09 17.09
C ASP A 198 -15.82 9.63 17.20
N GLN A 199 -15.10 10.35 16.35
CA GLN A 199 -15.18 11.83 16.28
C GLN A 199 -16.50 12.35 15.73
N ALA A 200 -17.19 11.57 14.89
CA ALA A 200 -18.48 11.92 14.30
C ALA A 200 -19.66 11.70 15.28
N LEU A 201 -19.45 10.97 16.38
CA LEU A 201 -20.50 10.71 17.36
C LEU A 201 -20.92 11.98 18.12
N PRO A 202 -22.20 12.07 18.56
CA PRO A 202 -22.67 13.15 19.41
C PRO A 202 -21.85 13.30 20.69
N SER A 203 -21.78 14.52 21.22
CA SER A 203 -21.04 14.81 22.45
C SER A 203 -21.52 13.92 23.62
N GLY A 204 -20.60 13.15 24.18
CA GLY A 204 -20.89 12.23 25.29
C GLY A 204 -21.20 10.79 24.87
N GLU A 205 -21.26 10.50 23.56
CA GLU A 205 -21.45 9.15 23.02
C GLU A 205 -20.15 8.55 22.45
N PHE A 206 -18.98 9.06 22.86
CA PHE A 206 -17.69 8.53 22.43
C PHE A 206 -17.55 7.03 22.70
N LEU A 207 -16.84 6.35 21.82
CA LEU A 207 -16.47 4.97 21.99
C LEU A 207 -15.53 4.83 23.19
N SER A 208 -15.81 3.84 24.03
CA SER A 208 -14.80 3.36 24.96
C SER A 208 -13.63 2.72 24.21
N GLU A 209 -12.45 2.69 24.83
CA GLU A 209 -11.28 2.00 24.28
C GLU A 209 -11.59 0.53 23.93
N HIS A 210 -12.42 -0.12 24.76
CA HIS A 210 -12.88 -1.48 24.50
C HIS A 210 -13.71 -1.58 23.22
N GLN A 211 -14.69 -0.69 23.05
CA GLN A 211 -15.53 -0.67 21.85
C GLN A 211 -14.72 -0.36 20.58
N SER A 212 -13.85 0.64 20.63
CA SER A 212 -12.97 0.99 19.51
C SER A 212 -12.11 -0.20 19.09
N LYS A 213 -11.48 -0.89 20.04
CA LYS A 213 -10.71 -2.11 19.80
C LYS A 213 -11.58 -3.21 19.16
N LYS A 214 -12.78 -3.45 19.69
CA LYS A 214 -13.69 -4.50 19.21
C LYS A 214 -14.15 -4.24 17.78
N LEU A 215 -14.55 -3.01 17.48
CA LEU A 215 -14.93 -2.60 16.13
C LEU A 215 -13.77 -2.77 15.14
N LEU A 216 -12.58 -2.28 15.49
CA LEU A 216 -11.41 -2.41 14.62
C LEU A 216 -11.09 -3.87 14.31
N LEU A 217 -11.02 -4.73 15.32
CA LEU A 217 -10.72 -6.14 15.10
C LEU A 217 -11.83 -6.86 14.32
N ALA A 218 -13.10 -6.54 14.58
CA ALA A 218 -14.20 -7.09 13.79
C ALA A 218 -14.08 -6.66 12.32
N LYS A 219 -13.82 -5.38 12.07
CA LYS A 219 -13.65 -4.81 10.72
C LYS A 219 -12.53 -5.51 9.97
N LEU A 220 -11.35 -5.67 10.59
CA LEU A 220 -10.19 -6.32 9.97
C LEU A 220 -10.43 -7.81 9.68
N ASN A 221 -11.07 -8.54 10.60
CA ASN A 221 -11.37 -9.95 10.39
C ASN A 221 -12.31 -10.15 9.20
N TYR A 222 -13.43 -9.43 9.14
CA TYR A 222 -14.38 -9.56 8.05
C TYR A 222 -13.86 -8.98 6.74
N LYS A 223 -12.95 -7.98 6.79
CA LYS A 223 -12.23 -7.50 5.61
C LYS A 223 -11.37 -8.60 4.98
N ASN A 224 -10.66 -9.40 5.77
CA ASN A 224 -9.86 -10.52 5.23
C ASN A 224 -10.75 -11.56 4.52
N GLU A 225 -11.92 -11.87 5.09
CA GLU A 225 -12.90 -12.76 4.45
C GLU A 225 -13.43 -12.17 3.14
N TYR A 226 -13.75 -10.88 3.17
CA TYR A 226 -14.17 -10.11 2.01
C TYR A 226 -13.13 -10.11 0.88
N GLU A 227 -11.86 -9.84 1.19
CA GLU A 227 -10.78 -9.81 0.18
C GLU A 227 -10.63 -11.17 -0.50
N SER A 228 -10.75 -12.27 0.25
CA SER A 228 -10.78 -13.63 -0.32
C SER A 228 -11.96 -13.83 -1.28
N ALA A 229 -13.15 -13.38 -0.89
CA ALA A 229 -14.36 -13.47 -1.71
C ALA A 229 -14.24 -12.64 -3.01
N ILE A 230 -13.74 -11.41 -2.92
CA ILE A 230 -13.49 -10.54 -4.08
C ILE A 230 -12.45 -11.15 -5.02
N ASN A 231 -11.36 -11.71 -4.50
CA ASN A 231 -10.35 -12.37 -5.34
C ASN A 231 -10.93 -13.55 -6.14
N ASN A 232 -11.90 -14.28 -5.56
CA ASN A 232 -12.59 -15.35 -6.28
C ASN A 232 -13.58 -14.79 -7.31
N ALA A 233 -14.30 -13.74 -6.98
CA ALA A 233 -15.21 -13.06 -7.91
C ALA A 233 -14.46 -12.46 -9.11
N SER A 234 -13.30 -11.83 -8.91
CA SER A 234 -12.45 -11.29 -9.97
C SER A 234 -12.02 -12.38 -10.96
N LYS A 235 -11.66 -13.58 -10.48
CA LYS A 235 -11.32 -14.72 -11.35
C LYS A 235 -12.48 -15.14 -12.25
N LEU A 236 -13.73 -15.05 -11.78
CA LEU A 236 -14.91 -15.36 -12.60
C LEU A 236 -15.04 -14.34 -13.74
N VAL A 237 -14.85 -13.05 -13.44
CA VAL A 237 -14.89 -11.99 -14.46
C VAL A 237 -13.77 -12.18 -15.49
N GLU A 238 -12.54 -12.48 -15.04
CA GLU A 238 -11.39 -12.77 -15.93
C GLU A 238 -11.63 -13.99 -16.83
N GLN A 239 -12.44 -14.96 -16.38
CA GLN A 239 -12.83 -16.14 -17.15
C GLN A 239 -13.99 -15.88 -18.12
N GLY A 240 -14.50 -14.64 -18.20
CA GLY A 240 -15.63 -14.25 -19.05
C GLY A 240 -17.00 -14.51 -18.42
N GLN A 241 -17.06 -14.90 -17.14
CA GLN A 241 -18.30 -15.10 -16.38
C GLN A 241 -18.67 -13.80 -15.64
N GLN A 242 -18.89 -12.75 -16.41
CA GLN A 242 -19.02 -11.39 -15.86
C GLN A 242 -20.25 -11.21 -14.97
N GLU A 243 -21.40 -11.78 -15.35
CA GLU A 243 -22.63 -11.70 -14.55
C GLU A 243 -22.47 -12.44 -13.21
N GLU A 244 -21.91 -13.65 -13.22
CA GLU A 244 -21.65 -14.40 -11.99
C GLU A 244 -20.60 -13.72 -11.12
N GLY A 245 -19.56 -13.13 -11.72
CA GLY A 245 -18.53 -12.37 -11.02
C GLY A 245 -19.09 -11.12 -10.34
N PHE A 246 -19.93 -10.34 -11.02
CA PHE A 246 -20.56 -9.16 -10.43
C PHE A 246 -21.52 -9.50 -9.31
N ARG A 247 -22.34 -10.54 -9.49
CA ARG A 247 -23.18 -11.04 -8.40
C ARG A 247 -22.34 -11.50 -7.20
N ALA A 248 -21.16 -12.09 -7.45
CA ALA A 248 -20.26 -12.49 -6.38
C ALA A 248 -19.61 -11.27 -5.68
N PHE A 249 -19.35 -10.16 -6.38
CA PHE A 249 -18.93 -8.89 -5.75
C PHE A 249 -20.00 -8.34 -4.82
N GLU A 250 -21.25 -8.26 -5.27
CA GLU A 250 -22.39 -7.80 -4.45
C GLU A 250 -22.52 -8.68 -3.20
N GLN A 251 -22.49 -10.00 -3.37
CA GLN A 251 -22.58 -10.95 -2.25
C GLN A 251 -21.42 -10.80 -1.25
N ALA A 252 -20.21 -10.54 -1.73
CA ALA A 252 -19.05 -10.33 -0.86
C ALA A 252 -19.23 -9.06 0.00
N ILE A 253 -19.70 -7.97 -0.61
CA ILE A 253 -19.97 -6.71 0.11
C ILE A 253 -21.11 -6.89 1.11
N ASP A 254 -22.22 -7.49 0.69
CA ASP A 254 -23.35 -7.74 1.58
C ASP A 254 -22.95 -8.62 2.76
N SER A 255 -22.15 -9.67 2.52
CA SER A 255 -21.63 -10.55 3.58
C SER A 255 -20.74 -9.79 4.55
N TYR A 256 -19.86 -8.91 4.03
CA TYR A 256 -18.99 -8.08 4.86
C TYR A 256 -19.79 -7.09 5.71
N LYS A 257 -20.67 -6.31 5.06
CA LYS A 257 -21.57 -5.34 5.70
C LYS A 257 -22.38 -5.99 6.82
N ASN A 258 -23.08 -7.08 6.50
CA ASN A 258 -23.95 -7.75 7.46
C ASN A 258 -23.15 -8.33 8.63
N SER A 259 -22.02 -8.97 8.37
CA SER A 259 -21.17 -9.54 9.44
C SER A 259 -20.62 -8.46 10.36
N TYR A 260 -20.10 -7.37 9.79
CA TYR A 260 -19.54 -6.27 10.56
C TYR A 260 -20.60 -5.53 11.39
N LEU A 261 -21.73 -5.15 10.79
CA LEU A 261 -22.80 -4.44 11.48
C LEU A 261 -23.45 -5.31 12.58
N ASN A 262 -23.68 -6.60 12.31
CA ASN A 262 -24.21 -7.51 13.34
C ASN A 262 -23.25 -7.64 14.53
N HIS A 263 -21.93 -7.69 14.29
CA HIS A 263 -20.94 -7.69 15.36
C HIS A 263 -20.96 -6.37 16.13
N ALA A 264 -20.96 -5.23 15.42
CA ALA A 264 -20.97 -3.91 16.03
C ALA A 264 -22.20 -3.69 16.92
N ARG A 265 -23.37 -4.22 16.52
CA ARG A 265 -24.60 -4.14 17.30
C ARG A 265 -24.49 -4.76 18.70
N ALA A 266 -23.66 -5.78 18.86
CA ALA A 266 -23.45 -6.42 20.17
C ALA A 266 -22.54 -5.59 21.10
N GLU A 267 -21.74 -4.69 20.54
CA GLU A 267 -20.71 -3.93 21.27
C GLU A 267 -21.11 -2.46 21.49
N LEU A 268 -22.02 -1.92 20.68
CA LEU A 268 -22.45 -0.53 20.69
C LEU A 268 -23.82 -0.33 21.35
N SER A 269 -24.05 0.87 21.88
CA SER A 269 -25.41 1.31 22.23
C SER A 269 -26.25 1.49 20.96
N GLU A 270 -27.58 1.44 21.07
CA GLU A 270 -28.48 1.62 19.92
C GLU A 270 -28.26 2.96 19.19
N SER A 271 -27.96 4.03 19.93
CA SER A 271 -27.62 5.34 19.34
C SER A 271 -26.32 5.28 18.53
N GLN A 272 -25.24 4.78 19.14
CA GLN A 272 -23.94 4.62 18.46
C GLN A 272 -24.04 3.70 17.24
N TYR A 273 -24.78 2.59 17.36
CA TYR A 273 -25.01 1.65 16.27
C TYR A 273 -25.73 2.31 15.08
N SER A 274 -26.79 3.08 15.34
CA SER A 274 -27.51 3.79 14.28
C SER A 274 -26.62 4.79 13.54
N HIS A 275 -25.69 5.45 14.24
CA HIS A 275 -24.70 6.33 13.61
C HIS A 275 -23.67 5.54 12.80
N LEU A 276 -23.22 4.37 13.30
CA LEU A 276 -22.29 3.52 12.56
C LEU A 276 -22.91 3.00 11.27
N GLU A 277 -24.16 2.55 11.32
CA GLU A 277 -24.90 2.05 10.15
C GLU A 277 -24.98 3.12 9.07
N ALA A 278 -25.32 4.36 9.44
CA ALA A 278 -25.33 5.48 8.51
C ALA A 278 -23.94 5.84 7.96
N TYR A 279 -22.91 5.81 8.82
CA TYR A 279 -21.52 6.10 8.44
C TYR A 279 -20.97 5.07 7.44
N GLU A 280 -21.28 3.79 7.61
CA GLU A 280 -20.74 2.72 6.75
C GLU A 280 -21.56 2.50 5.48
N GLU A 281 -22.82 2.93 5.40
CA GLU A 281 -23.65 2.78 4.20
C GLU A 281 -22.97 3.42 2.96
N GLU A 282 -22.42 4.62 3.13
CA GLU A 282 -21.67 5.32 2.07
C GLU A 282 -20.41 4.54 1.68
N ASN A 283 -19.64 4.07 2.68
CA ASN A 283 -18.41 3.30 2.44
C ASN A 283 -18.69 2.01 1.63
N PHE A 284 -19.74 1.26 1.97
CA PHE A 284 -20.06 0.02 1.26
C PHE A 284 -20.57 0.29 -0.16
N GLY A 285 -21.31 1.38 -0.39
CA GLY A 285 -21.72 1.80 -1.72
C GLY A 285 -20.53 2.17 -2.63
N ASP A 286 -19.56 2.90 -2.08
CA ASP A 286 -18.33 3.26 -2.78
C ASP A 286 -17.47 2.04 -3.11
N MET A 287 -17.40 1.07 -2.19
CA MET A 287 -16.69 -0.19 -2.43
C MET A 287 -17.28 -0.96 -3.63
N LEU A 288 -18.61 -1.06 -3.73
CA LEU A 288 -19.26 -1.76 -4.85
C LEU A 288 -18.97 -1.06 -6.17
N SER A 289 -19.15 0.27 -6.19
CA SER A 289 -18.90 1.09 -7.37
C SER A 289 -17.44 0.97 -7.84
N SER A 290 -16.49 0.93 -6.91
CA SER A 290 -15.07 0.76 -7.24
C SER A 290 -14.74 -0.60 -7.84
N LEU A 291 -15.51 -1.65 -7.55
CA LEU A 291 -15.28 -2.99 -8.10
C LEU A 291 -15.83 -3.15 -9.52
N THR A 292 -16.96 -2.50 -9.83
CA THR A 292 -17.60 -2.61 -11.16
C THR A 292 -17.03 -1.63 -12.17
N ALA A 293 -16.55 -0.47 -11.73
CA ALA A 293 -16.02 0.59 -12.60
C ALA A 293 -15.01 0.14 -13.67
N PRO A 294 -14.02 -0.75 -13.41
CA PRO A 294 -13.05 -1.19 -14.43
C PRO A 294 -13.66 -1.96 -15.61
N TYR A 295 -14.91 -2.43 -15.46
CA TYR A 295 -15.61 -3.28 -16.42
C TYR A 295 -16.77 -2.55 -17.11
N GLU A 296 -17.29 -1.48 -16.51
CA GLU A 296 -18.34 -0.65 -17.11
C GLU A 296 -17.82 0.17 -18.30
N ASP A 297 -16.58 0.67 -18.24
CA ASP A 297 -15.96 1.43 -19.34
C ASP A 297 -15.59 0.56 -20.56
N ARG A 298 -15.57 -0.78 -20.43
CA ARG A 298 -15.26 -1.70 -21.53
C ARG A 298 -16.49 -2.21 -22.28
N ALA A 299 -17.69 -1.84 -21.85
CA ALA A 299 -18.94 -2.24 -22.51
C ALA A 299 -19.26 -1.41 -23.77
N PHE A 300 -18.41 -0.44 -24.14
CA PHE A 300 -18.62 0.48 -25.26
C PHE A 300 -17.61 0.35 -26.42
N ASP A 301 -16.70 -0.63 -26.37
CA ASP A 301 -15.79 -0.99 -27.48
C ASP A 301 -16.16 -2.36 -28.08
#